data_AF-A0A2Z2PZT8-F1
#
_entry.id   AF-A0A2Z2PZT8-F1
#
_cell.length_a   1.000
_cell.length_b   1.000
_cell.length_c   1.000
_cell.angle_alpha   90.00
_cell.angle_beta   90.00
_cell.angle_gamma   90.00
#
_symmetry.space_group_name_H-M   'P 1'
#
loop_
_entity.id
_entity.type
_entity.pdbx_description
1 polymer ?
#
loop_
_entity_poly.entity_id
_entity_poly.type
_entity_poly.pdbx_seq_one_letter_code
_entity_poly.pdbx_strand_id
1 'polypeptide(L)' 'MRYCLLFLILGLASCQSHDQLASPKGPIFPLNVGRWQPAQPDLQPGNAGGANEGP' A
#
# COMPACT_ATOMS: atom_id res chain seq x y z
N MET A 1 34.11 19.91 11.01
CA MET A 1 32.79 19.35 10.67
C MET A 1 31.94 20.35 9.87
N ARG A 2 32.38 20.81 8.69
CA ARG A 2 31.61 21.77 7.87
C ARG A 2 30.71 21.11 6.81
N TYR A 3 31.08 19.91 6.37
CA TYR A 3 30.39 19.21 5.28
C TYR A 3 29.44 18.09 5.74
N CYS A 4 29.37 17.82 7.04
CA CYS A 4 28.49 16.80 7.60
C CYS A 4 27.03 17.02 7.22
N LEU A 5 26.59 18.29 7.19
CA LEU A 5 25.24 18.66 6.76
C LEU A 5 25.00 18.34 5.29
N LEU A 6 26.01 18.47 4.42
CA LEU A 6 25.89 18.13 3.00
C LEU A 6 25.68 16.62 2.81
N PHE A 7 26.45 15.80 3.52
CA PHE A 7 26.28 14.35 3.48
C PHE A 7 24.93 13.91 4.03
N LEU A 8 24.44 14.57 5.08
CA LEU A 8 23.12 14.31 5.64
C LEU A 8 22.01 14.60 4.63
N ILE A 9 22.04 15.78 3.99
CA ILE A 9 21.06 16.17 2.97
C ILE A 9 21.09 15.19 1.77
N LEU A 10 22.27 14.78 1.33
CA LEU A 10 22.42 13.84 0.22
C LEU A 10 21.84 12.45 0.55
N GLY A 11 22.05 11.98 1.78
CA GLY A 11 21.46 10.72 2.27
C GLY A 11 19.94 10.79 2.35
N LEU A 12 19.37 11.85 2.93
CA LEU A 12 17.91 12.01 3.00
C LEU A 12 17.25 12.11 1.63
N ALA A 13 17.89 12.76 0.66
CA ALA A 13 17.38 12.85 -0.72
C ALA A 13 17.30 11.47 -1.42
N SER A 14 18.25 10.57 -1.14
CA SER A 14 18.26 9.22 -1.73
C SER A 14 17.14 8.30 -1.22
N CYS A 15 16.63 8.56 0.00
CA CYS A 15 15.52 7.81 0.57
C CYS A 15 14.15 8.18 -0.01
N GLN A 16 14.06 9.21 -0.86
CA GLN A 16 12.79 9.60 -1.48
C GLN A 16 12.44 8.77 -2.73
N SER A 17 13.16 7.68 -2.98
CA SER A 17 12.85 6.72 -4.04
C SER A 17 11.66 5.85 -3.61
N HIS A 18 10.46 6.44 -3.58
CA HIS A 18 9.25 5.65 -3.69
C HIS A 18 9.15 5.23 -5.15
N ASP A 19 9.47 3.97 -5.45
CA ASP A 19 8.99 3.36 -6.69
C ASP A 19 7.50 3.65 -6.76
N GLN A 20 7.09 4.36 -7.81
CA GLN A 20 5.68 4.59 -8.07
C GLN A 20 5.01 3.22 -8.12
N LEU A 21 4.10 2.95 -7.18
CA LEU A 21 3.39 1.67 -7.16
C LEU A 21 2.82 1.44 -8.56
N ALA A 22 3.10 0.26 -9.10
CA ALA A 22 2.58 -0.12 -10.39
C ALA A 22 1.05 0.02 -10.34
N SER A 23 0.51 0.88 -11.20
CA SER A 23 -0.94 0.99 -11.35
C SER A 23 -1.45 -0.36 -11.87
N PRO A 24 -2.45 -0.98 -11.22
CA PRO A 24 -3.01 -2.23 -11.69
C PRO A 24 -3.58 -2.01 -13.10
N LYS A 25 -3.11 -2.81 -14.06
CA LYS A 25 -3.58 -2.79 -15.45
C LYS A 25 -4.22 -4.12 -15.81
N GLY A 26 -5.24 -4.06 -16.66
CA GLY A 26 -5.92 -5.22 -17.20
C GLY A 26 -7.36 -5.38 -16.68
N PRO A 27 -8.09 -6.36 -17.20
CA PRO A 27 -9.44 -6.65 -16.74
C PRO A 27 -9.44 -7.18 -15.31
N ILE A 28 -10.47 -6.81 -14.55
CA ILE A 28 -10.68 -7.33 -13.20
C ILE A 28 -11.16 -8.77 -13.34
N PHE A 29 -10.37 -9.71 -12.82
CA PHE A 29 -10.79 -11.10 -12.70
C PHE A 29 -11.21 -11.36 -11.26
N PRO A 30 -12.42 -11.87 -11.02
CA PRO A 30 -12.82 -12.22 -9.68
C PRO A 30 -12.00 -13.43 -9.23
N LEU A 31 -11.13 -13.21 -8.24
CA LEU A 31 -10.30 -14.27 -7.67
C LEU A 31 -11.21 -15.23 -6.89
N ASN A 32 -11.12 -16.53 -7.17
CA ASN A 32 -11.79 -17.58 -6.41
C ASN A 32 -13.33 -17.51 -6.35
N VAL A 33 -13.99 -17.09 -7.45
CA VAL A 33 -15.47 -17.15 -7.56
C VAL A 33 -15.98 -18.53 -7.15
N GLY A 34 -16.86 -18.57 -6.14
CA GLY A 34 -17.47 -19.81 -5.63
C GLY A 34 -16.52 -20.76 -4.90
N ARG A 35 -15.23 -20.40 -4.75
CA ARG A 35 -14.22 -21.19 -4.01
C ARG A 35 -13.82 -20.54 -2.69
N TRP A 36 -13.99 -19.24 -2.56
CA TRP A 36 -13.79 -18.53 -1.30
C TRP A 36 -15.13 -18.26 -0.62
N GLN A 37 -15.26 -18.74 0.62
CA GLN A 37 -16.36 -18.41 1.52
C GLN A 37 -15.73 -17.64 2.69
N PRO A 38 -16.22 -16.44 3.04
CA PRO A 38 -15.75 -15.72 4.22
C PRO A 38 -15.84 -16.62 5.44
N ALA A 39 -14.80 -16.64 6.28
CA ALA A 39 -14.92 -17.27 7.57
C ALA A 39 -15.90 -16.44 8.43
N GLN A 40 -16.61 -17.08 9.35
CA GLN A 40 -17.53 -16.37 10.26
C GLN A 40 -16.89 -15.16 10.98
N PRO A 41 -15.60 -15.18 11.36
CA PRO A 41 -14.92 -14.00 11.90
C PRO A 41 -14.82 -12.82 10.93
N ASP A 42 -14.69 -13.06 9.62
CA ASP A 42 -14.59 -12.00 8.60
C ASP A 42 -15.91 -11.23 8.43
N LEU A 43 -17.02 -11.86 8.78
CA LEU A 43 -18.37 -11.30 8.71
C LEU A 43 -18.76 -10.52 9.98
N GLN A 44 -17.93 -10.58 11.03
CA GLN A 44 -18.20 -9.82 12.23
C GLN A 44 -17.94 -8.33 11.96
N PRO A 45 -18.87 -7.42 12.32
CA PRO A 45 -18.74 -5.97 12.08
C PRO A 45 -17.56 -5.27 12.79
N GLY A 46 -16.57 -6.01 13.30
CA GLY A 46 -15.61 -5.56 14.29
C GLY A 46 -14.33 -4.91 13.75
N ASN A 47 -13.95 -5.11 12.48
CA ASN A 47 -12.76 -4.45 11.93
C ASN A 47 -12.61 -4.60 10.41
N ALA A 48 -13.67 -4.35 9.64
CA ALA A 48 -13.50 -4.18 8.20
C ALA A 48 -12.71 -2.89 7.98
N GLY A 49 -11.48 -3.04 7.46
CA GLY A 49 -10.54 -1.95 7.21
C GLY A 49 -11.23 -0.72 6.64
N GLY A 50 -10.93 0.43 7.26
CA GLY A 50 -11.55 1.70 6.98
C GLY A 50 -11.72 1.96 5.49
N ALA A 51 -12.92 2.40 5.14
CA ALA A 51 -13.25 2.95 3.85
C ALA A 51 -12.21 4.02 3.49
N ASN A 52 -11.22 3.64 2.69
CA ASN A 52 -10.42 4.58 1.93
C ASN A 52 -11.18 4.83 0.63
N GLU A 53 -12.36 5.41 0.75
CA GLU A 53 -13.01 6.09 -0.36
C GLU A 53 -12.26 7.42 -0.54
N GLY A 54 -11.27 7.38 -1.43
CA GLY A 54 -10.67 8.60 -1.98
C GLY A 54 -11.59 9.26 -3.00
N PRO A 55 -11.42 10.57 -3.26
CA PRO A 55 -12.39 11.46 -3.92
C PRO A 55 -12.74 11.11 -5.36
#